data_AF-A0A2V6UVS1-F1
#
_entry.id   AF-A0A2V6UVS1-F1
#
_cell.length_a   1.000
_cell.length_b   1.000
_cell.length_c   1.000
_cell.angle_alpha   90.00
_cell.angle_beta   90.00
_cell.angle_gamma   90.00
#
_symmetry.space_group_name_H-M   'P 1'
#
loop_
_entity.id
_entity.type
_entity.pdbx_description
1 polymer ?
#
loop_
_entity_poly.entity_id
_entity_poly.type
_entity_poly.pdbx_seq_one_letter_code
_entity_poly.pdbx_strand_id
1 'polypeptide(L)'
;MTRLRRRTLLTVLAALLVTIAATGTLAATRAWTGRAPDRLERFRELAASRLALGDLAEPDNPAEAYRDIYALLDDEIVDSLASGGVFASPEFLQDRLDAFGEAWGGAQIRLTRLGRLFVGAFRLTEAGGGNSVRVYGPLRDEAALLATLYREGRPSVTPLAGAGEPQFLATWEGAPSGRGTRPLRVDLVRAHADGVRVTWSTATLFPEGLHARAWAVRPGEIRLRYELHYPGWTPGCDGQTEQEDVYRLAPAQSTLTRVSRQQHNAWHRDLHAAVARLFAALAEGDEPSLAALVPDAALRARLPALVPEPACDAADGVRETVSIAATSADRRPWNLTFRRAGVRWRLTAAAPVMQ
;
A
#
# COMPACT_ATOMS: atom_id res chain seq x y z
N MET A 1 -94.70 -12.94 10.14
CA MET A 1 -93.70 -12.99 11.22
C MET A 1 -93.12 -11.59 11.40
N THR A 2 -93.70 -10.80 12.32
CA THR A 2 -93.07 -10.27 13.55
C THR A 2 -91.97 -9.22 13.29
N ARG A 3 -92.29 -7.91 13.27
CA ARG A 3 -92.15 -6.91 14.38
C ARG A 3 -90.71 -6.81 14.94
N LEU A 4 -89.99 -5.69 14.83
CA LEU A 4 -89.90 -4.56 15.80
C LEU A 4 -88.94 -3.52 15.16
N ARG A 5 -89.26 -2.24 14.88
CA ARG A 5 -89.41 -1.04 15.76
C ARG A 5 -88.36 -0.87 16.88
N ARG A 6 -87.57 0.23 16.82
CA ARG A 6 -87.23 1.23 17.87
C ARG A 6 -85.87 1.88 17.51
N ARG A 7 -85.76 3.14 17.05
CA ARG A 7 -85.94 4.44 17.76
C ARG A 7 -85.24 4.52 19.12
N THR A 8 -84.52 5.63 19.27
CA THR A 8 -84.46 6.57 20.39
C THR A 8 -83.30 6.55 21.40
N LEU A 9 -82.84 7.79 21.63
CA LEU A 9 -82.45 8.44 22.90
C LEU A 9 -81.01 8.20 23.38
N LEU A 10 -80.09 9.16 23.27
CA LEU A 10 -80.00 10.44 24.02
C LEU A 10 -80.11 10.22 25.53
N THR A 11 -78.97 10.12 26.20
CA THR A 11 -78.77 10.54 27.58
C THR A 11 -77.25 10.78 27.76
N VAL A 12 -76.82 12.04 27.79
CA VAL A 12 -76.57 12.79 29.04
C VAL A 12 -75.25 12.29 29.66
N LEU A 13 -74.18 13.08 29.74
CA LEU A 13 -74.11 14.27 30.60
C LEU A 13 -72.80 15.02 30.26
N ALA A 14 -72.94 16.25 29.78
CA ALA A 14 -71.91 17.27 29.95
C ALA A 14 -72.07 17.85 31.37
N ALA A 15 -71.03 17.74 32.19
CA ALA A 15 -70.77 18.56 33.37
C ALA A 15 -69.26 18.38 33.66
N LEU A 16 -68.41 19.37 33.87
CA LEU A 16 -68.61 20.77 34.19
C LEU A 16 -67.32 21.52 33.80
N LEU A 17 -67.48 22.77 33.36
CA LEU A 17 -66.45 23.80 33.20
C LEU A 17 -65.60 23.99 34.48
N VAL A 18 -64.33 24.43 34.32
CA VAL A 18 -63.74 25.68 34.90
C VAL A 18 -62.20 25.71 34.72
N THR A 19 -61.77 26.58 33.80
CA THR A 19 -60.56 27.46 33.75
C THR A 19 -59.26 27.14 34.51
N ILE A 20 -58.13 27.18 33.76
CA ILE A 20 -56.90 28.02 33.93
C ILE A 20 -56.14 27.90 32.58
N ALA A 21 -56.21 28.89 31.68
CA ALA A 21 -55.26 30.00 31.50
C ALA A 21 -53.82 29.58 31.10
N ALA A 22 -53.43 30.05 29.91
CA ALA A 22 -52.07 30.29 29.42
C ALA A 22 -51.10 29.09 29.34
N THR A 23 -50.76 28.67 28.12
CA THR A 23 -49.36 28.54 27.66
C THR A 23 -49.27 28.10 26.19
N GLY A 24 -48.72 28.99 25.38
CA GLY A 24 -47.72 28.62 24.38
C GLY A 24 -48.17 27.87 23.13
N THR A 25 -48.68 28.62 22.15
CA THR A 25 -48.24 28.44 20.76
C THR A 25 -46.73 28.70 20.70
N LEU A 26 -45.92 27.66 20.90
CA LEU A 26 -44.53 27.63 20.47
C LEU A 26 -44.46 26.71 19.25
N ALA A 27 -44.55 27.35 18.08
CA ALA A 27 -43.92 26.83 16.89
C ALA A 27 -42.50 26.45 17.26
N ALA A 28 -42.21 25.16 17.26
CA ALA A 28 -40.84 24.67 17.36
C ALA A 28 -40.13 24.98 16.04
N THR A 29 -39.82 26.25 15.82
CA THR A 29 -38.52 26.61 15.25
C THR A 29 -37.51 25.89 16.13
N ARG A 30 -37.01 24.73 15.69
CA ARG A 30 -35.78 24.16 16.21
C ARG A 30 -34.69 25.17 15.89
N ALA A 31 -34.54 26.13 16.79
CA ALA A 31 -33.37 26.95 16.90
C ALA A 31 -32.19 25.98 17.01
N TRP A 32 -31.23 26.15 16.12
CA TRP A 32 -29.94 25.49 16.14
C TRP A 32 -29.16 26.01 17.35
N THR A 33 -29.57 25.58 18.55
CA THR A 33 -28.93 25.92 19.82
C THR A 33 -28.27 24.67 20.35
N GLY A 34 -27.01 24.52 19.95
CA GLY A 34 -26.16 23.40 20.29
C GLY A 34 -25.06 23.29 19.25
N ARG A 35 -24.12 24.24 19.29
CA ARG A 35 -22.80 24.07 18.68
C ARG A 35 -22.33 22.70 19.16
N ALA A 36 -22.27 21.70 18.28
CA ALA A 36 -21.65 20.43 18.62
C ALA A 36 -20.32 20.76 19.32
N PRO A 37 -19.97 20.12 20.45
CA PRO A 37 -18.70 20.39 21.12
C PRO A 37 -17.60 20.43 20.06
N ASP A 38 -16.81 21.50 20.04
CA ASP A 38 -15.89 21.82 18.95
C ASP A 38 -15.03 20.59 18.64
N ARG A 39 -15.35 19.89 17.54
CA ARG A 39 -14.71 18.61 17.18
C ARG A 39 -13.21 18.77 17.06
N LEU A 40 -12.78 19.94 16.57
CA LEU A 40 -11.38 20.28 16.46
C LEU A 40 -10.74 20.43 17.84
N GLU A 41 -11.46 20.98 18.82
CA GLU A 41 -10.96 21.06 20.19
C GLU A 41 -10.84 19.68 20.85
N ARG A 42 -11.88 18.83 20.71
CA ARG A 42 -11.81 17.44 21.18
C ARG A 42 -10.69 16.67 20.49
N PHE A 43 -10.46 16.92 19.21
CA PHE A 43 -9.35 16.33 18.48
C PHE A 43 -8.00 16.82 19.01
N ARG A 44 -7.85 18.12 19.29
CA ARG A 44 -6.63 18.68 19.90
C ARG A 44 -6.32 18.03 21.25
N GLU A 45 -7.33 17.86 22.11
CA GLU A 45 -7.17 17.18 23.40
C GLU A 45 -6.65 15.73 23.23
N LEU A 46 -7.26 14.97 22.31
CA LEU A 46 -6.84 13.61 22.02
C LEU A 46 -5.44 13.55 21.38
N ALA A 47 -5.15 14.43 20.44
CA ALA A 47 -3.85 14.54 19.79
C ALA A 47 -2.75 14.87 20.80
N ALA A 48 -2.97 15.86 21.66
CA ALA A 48 -2.06 16.23 22.73
C ALA A 48 -1.80 15.06 23.69
N SER A 49 -2.85 14.30 24.06
CA SER A 49 -2.70 13.13 24.94
C SER A 49 -1.79 12.05 24.33
N ARG A 50 -1.90 11.81 23.01
CA ARG A 50 -1.12 10.77 22.31
C ARG A 50 0.30 11.21 22.00
N LEU A 51 0.49 12.47 21.59
CA LEU A 51 1.83 13.02 21.39
C LEU A 51 2.61 13.09 22.70
N ALA A 52 1.94 13.47 23.81
CA ALA A 52 2.58 13.56 25.13
C ALA A 52 2.97 12.20 25.72
N LEU A 53 2.23 11.13 25.39
CA LEU A 53 2.57 9.77 25.80
C LEU A 53 3.84 9.23 25.12
N GLY A 54 4.36 9.94 24.10
CA GLY A 54 5.62 9.58 23.46
C GLY A 54 5.63 8.12 23.02
N ASP A 55 4.54 7.64 22.40
CA ASP A 55 4.42 6.28 21.86
C ASP A 55 5.50 6.07 20.79
N LEU A 56 6.70 5.73 21.26
CA LEU A 56 7.87 5.30 20.49
C LEU A 56 7.70 3.85 20.00
N ALA A 57 6.68 3.15 20.49
CA ALA A 57 6.26 1.85 20.00
C ALA A 57 5.04 2.02 19.10
N GLU A 58 5.09 1.45 17.90
CA GLU A 58 3.89 1.31 17.09
C GLU A 58 2.89 0.41 17.83
N PRO A 59 1.63 0.83 17.98
CA PRO A 59 0.62 0.01 18.64
C PRO A 59 0.41 -1.28 17.85
N ASP A 60 0.26 -2.41 18.54
CA ASP A 60 -0.01 -3.73 17.93
C ASP A 60 -1.25 -3.71 17.01
N ASN A 61 -2.22 -2.82 17.31
CA ASN A 61 -3.37 -2.55 16.46
C ASN A 61 -3.56 -1.05 16.25
N PRO A 62 -2.98 -0.46 15.20
CA PRO A 62 -3.09 0.97 14.93
C PRO A 62 -4.51 1.42 14.60
N ALA A 63 -5.32 0.56 13.98
CA ALA A 63 -6.72 0.88 13.66
C ALA A 63 -7.57 1.08 14.92
N GLU A 64 -7.26 0.32 15.98
CA GLU A 64 -7.84 0.52 17.31
C GLU A 64 -7.23 1.73 18.02
N ALA A 65 -5.91 1.87 17.98
CA ALA A 65 -5.21 2.94 18.66
C ALA A 65 -5.67 4.34 18.19
N TYR A 66 -5.95 4.53 16.90
CA TYR A 66 -6.38 5.81 16.34
C TYR A 66 -7.89 5.89 16.07
N ARG A 67 -8.68 4.94 16.57
CA ARG A 67 -10.12 4.83 16.28
C ARG A 67 -10.88 6.13 16.56
N ASP A 68 -10.70 6.72 17.75
CA ASP A 68 -11.45 7.90 18.17
C ASP A 68 -11.06 9.16 17.39
N ILE A 69 -9.76 9.30 17.11
CA ILE A 69 -9.21 10.36 16.25
C ILE A 69 -9.85 10.29 14.87
N TYR A 70 -9.93 9.09 14.32
CA TYR A 70 -10.49 8.85 13.01
C TYR A 70 -12.00 9.01 12.94
N ALA A 71 -12.73 8.63 14.00
CA ALA A 71 -14.17 8.85 14.09
C ALA A 71 -14.50 10.35 14.02
N LEU A 72 -13.73 11.21 14.70
CA LEU A 72 -13.92 12.66 14.62
C LEU A 72 -13.69 13.22 13.22
N LEU A 73 -12.67 12.72 12.52
CA LEU A 73 -12.40 13.12 11.14
C LEU A 73 -13.50 12.66 10.18
N ASP A 74 -13.98 11.42 10.34
CA ASP A 74 -15.07 10.87 9.54
C ASP A 74 -16.37 11.64 9.73
N ASP A 75 -16.75 11.92 10.98
CA ASP A 75 -17.94 12.69 11.32
C ASP A 75 -17.89 14.10 10.72
N GLU A 76 -16.73 14.76 10.77
CA GLU A 76 -16.55 16.08 10.17
C GLU A 76 -16.79 16.06 8.66
N ILE A 77 -16.21 15.07 7.96
CA ILE A 77 -16.35 14.94 6.51
C ILE A 77 -17.81 14.59 6.15
N VAL A 78 -18.39 13.59 6.82
CA VAL A 78 -19.76 13.13 6.55
C VAL A 78 -20.78 14.24 6.79
N ASP A 79 -20.69 14.96 7.90
CA ASP A 79 -21.61 16.07 8.19
C ASP A 79 -21.48 17.21 7.19
N SER A 80 -20.25 17.54 6.79
CA SER A 80 -19.99 18.58 5.79
C SER A 80 -20.54 18.17 4.42
N LEU A 81 -20.40 16.90 4.04
CA LEU A 81 -20.98 16.35 2.81
C LEU A 81 -22.51 16.33 2.86
N ALA A 82 -23.11 15.96 4.00
CA ALA A 82 -24.56 15.94 4.20
C ALA A 82 -25.16 17.35 4.15
N SER A 83 -24.42 18.37 4.61
CA SER A 83 -24.83 19.77 4.56
C SER A 83 -24.90 20.32 3.13
N GLY A 84 -24.12 19.76 2.20
CA GLY A 84 -24.12 20.15 0.80
C GLY A 84 -23.54 21.55 0.52
N GLY A 85 -23.70 22.01 -0.73
CA GLY A 85 -23.28 23.35 -1.15
C GLY A 85 -21.78 23.61 -0.99
N VAL A 86 -21.43 24.77 -0.43
CA VAL A 86 -20.02 25.18 -0.21
C VAL A 86 -19.33 24.27 0.81
N PHE A 87 -20.06 23.74 1.80
CA PHE A 87 -19.51 22.86 2.83
C PHE A 87 -19.13 21.48 2.31
N ALA A 88 -19.75 21.04 1.21
CA ALA A 88 -19.39 19.80 0.51
C ALA A 88 -18.35 20.02 -0.60
N SER A 89 -17.80 21.24 -0.75
CA SER A 89 -16.77 21.51 -1.76
C SER A 89 -15.43 20.87 -1.37
N PRO A 90 -14.65 20.35 -2.34
CA PRO A 90 -13.32 19.81 -2.07
C PRO A 90 -12.41 20.81 -1.34
N GLU A 91 -12.50 22.10 -1.69
CA GLU A 91 -11.67 23.16 -1.14
C GLU A 91 -12.00 23.43 0.33
N PHE A 92 -13.29 23.51 0.69
CA PHE A 92 -13.71 23.68 2.08
C PHE A 92 -13.31 22.47 2.94
N LEU A 93 -13.56 21.26 2.45
CA LEU A 93 -13.21 20.04 3.18
C LEU A 93 -11.70 19.94 3.39
N GLN A 94 -10.90 20.28 2.37
CA GLN A 94 -9.44 20.26 2.49
C GLN A 94 -8.93 21.29 3.51
N ASP A 95 -9.47 22.52 3.50
CA ASP A 95 -9.13 23.56 4.49
C ASP A 95 -9.42 23.11 5.93
N ARG A 96 -10.60 22.50 6.15
CA ARG A 96 -10.96 21.92 7.45
C ARG A 96 -9.98 20.81 7.86
N LEU A 97 -9.68 19.88 6.96
CA LEU A 97 -8.78 18.75 7.24
C LEU A 97 -7.32 19.20 7.46
N ASP A 98 -6.88 20.28 6.81
CA ASP A 98 -5.57 20.88 7.05
C ASP A 98 -5.48 21.41 8.49
N ALA A 99 -6.54 22.04 9.03
CA ALA A 99 -6.58 22.46 10.44
C ALA A 99 -6.51 21.28 11.44
N PHE A 100 -7.11 20.12 11.12
CA PHE A 100 -6.92 18.90 11.90
C PHE A 100 -5.48 18.36 11.77
N GLY A 101 -4.90 18.44 10.57
CA GLY A 101 -3.51 18.04 10.32
C GLY A 101 -2.50 18.85 11.14
N GLU A 102 -2.73 20.15 11.24
CA GLU A 102 -1.97 21.07 12.09
C GLU A 102 -2.12 20.74 13.58
N ALA A 103 -3.36 20.49 14.05
CA ALA A 103 -3.65 20.12 15.43
C ALA A 103 -2.96 18.80 15.84
N TRP A 104 -2.74 17.87 14.91
CA TRP A 104 -1.99 16.64 15.14
C TRP A 104 -0.46 16.84 15.18
N GLY A 105 0.06 18.00 14.75
CA GLY A 105 1.50 18.24 14.68
C GLY A 105 2.13 17.84 13.35
N GLY A 106 1.38 17.94 12.24
CA GLY A 106 1.91 17.74 10.88
C GLY A 106 1.42 16.48 10.17
N ALA A 107 0.22 15.97 10.54
CA ALA A 107 -0.43 14.95 9.74
C ALA A 107 -0.72 15.48 8.32
N GLN A 108 -0.66 14.58 7.34
CA GLN A 108 -0.99 14.90 5.95
C GLN A 108 -2.27 14.18 5.57
N ILE A 109 -3.33 14.96 5.35
CA ILE A 109 -4.62 14.47 4.91
C ILE A 109 -4.90 15.10 3.55
N ARG A 110 -5.12 14.28 2.52
CA ARG A 110 -5.41 14.78 1.17
C ARG A 110 -6.68 14.15 0.65
N LEU A 111 -7.66 14.99 0.33
CA LEU A 111 -8.95 14.58 -0.20
C LEU A 111 -8.99 14.78 -1.72
N THR A 112 -9.53 13.81 -2.45
CA THR A 112 -9.71 13.89 -3.90
C THR A 112 -11.12 13.50 -4.27
N ARG A 113 -11.78 14.32 -5.10
CA ARG A 113 -13.12 14.03 -5.61
C ARG A 113 -13.03 13.14 -6.85
N LEU A 114 -13.80 12.05 -6.87
CA LEU A 114 -13.93 11.11 -7.97
C LEU A 114 -15.40 10.88 -8.30
N GLY A 115 -15.95 11.73 -9.17
CA GLY A 115 -17.38 11.71 -9.48
C GLY A 115 -18.23 11.97 -8.23
N ARG A 116 -19.00 10.96 -7.81
CA ARG A 116 -19.83 10.99 -6.58
C ARG A 116 -19.08 10.63 -5.29
N LEU A 117 -17.82 10.19 -5.40
CA LEU A 117 -17.01 9.78 -4.26
C LEU A 117 -16.02 10.86 -3.86
N PHE A 118 -15.67 10.86 -2.58
CA PHE A 118 -14.49 11.53 -2.03
C PHE A 118 -13.56 10.46 -1.47
N VAL A 119 -12.29 10.52 -1.86
CA VAL A 119 -11.28 9.57 -1.39
C VAL A 119 -10.17 10.34 -0.70
N GLY A 120 -9.93 10.01 0.56
CA GLY A 120 -8.90 10.64 1.37
C GLY A 120 -7.71 9.72 1.62
N ALA A 121 -6.50 10.23 1.44
CA ALA A 121 -5.27 9.62 1.93
C ALA A 121 -4.90 10.27 3.27
N PHE A 122 -4.91 9.48 4.33
CA PHE A 122 -4.69 9.93 5.71
C PHE A 122 -3.35 9.41 6.20
N ARG A 123 -2.41 10.34 6.44
CA ARG A 123 -1.13 10.07 7.07
C ARG A 123 -1.06 10.75 8.43
N LEU A 124 -1.28 9.97 9.49
CA LEU A 124 -1.12 10.44 10.88
C LEU A 124 0.28 10.14 11.41
N THR A 125 0.91 9.04 10.98
CA THR A 125 2.25 8.67 11.44
C THR A 125 3.21 8.54 10.26
N GLU A 126 4.49 8.87 10.51
CA GLU A 126 5.56 8.64 9.53
C GLU A 126 5.91 7.15 9.40
N ALA A 127 5.80 6.39 10.49
CA ALA A 127 6.17 4.98 10.56
C ALA A 127 5.22 4.02 9.82
N GLY A 128 3.98 4.46 9.56
CA GLY A 128 3.07 3.76 8.64
C GLY A 128 1.89 3.04 9.30
N GLY A 129 2.00 2.60 10.56
CA GLY A 129 0.95 1.81 11.20
C GLY A 129 -0.43 2.47 11.23
N GLY A 130 -0.50 3.78 11.50
CA GLY A 130 -1.75 4.51 11.64
C GLY A 130 -2.38 4.98 10.34
N ASN A 131 -1.77 4.73 9.17
CA ASN A 131 -2.18 5.38 7.93
C ASN A 131 -3.33 4.66 7.21
N SER A 132 -4.17 5.41 6.50
CA SER A 132 -5.33 4.82 5.83
C SER A 132 -5.72 5.54 4.54
N VAL A 133 -6.42 4.81 3.67
CA VAL A 133 -7.21 5.41 2.58
C VAL A 133 -8.68 5.21 2.91
N ARG A 134 -9.46 6.30 2.88
CA ARG A 134 -10.88 6.31 3.27
C ARG A 134 -11.73 6.79 2.12
N VAL A 135 -12.88 6.17 1.94
CA VAL A 135 -13.79 6.46 0.83
C VAL A 135 -15.13 6.90 1.38
N TYR A 136 -15.57 8.08 1.00
CA TYR A 136 -16.84 8.69 1.35
C TYR A 136 -17.71 8.83 0.12
N GLY A 137 -19.02 8.75 0.30
CA GLY A 137 -19.99 8.92 -0.77
C GLY A 137 -21.41 8.66 -0.29
N PRO A 138 -22.39 8.66 -1.20
CA PRO A 138 -23.78 8.38 -0.85
C PRO A 138 -23.97 6.89 -0.53
N LEU A 139 -24.62 6.60 0.59
CA LEU A 139 -25.15 5.30 0.98
C LEU A 139 -26.64 5.48 1.33
N ARG A 140 -27.53 4.90 0.52
CA ARG A 140 -29.00 5.09 0.67
C ARG A 140 -29.40 6.57 0.75
N ASP A 141 -28.84 7.38 -0.16
CA ASP A 141 -29.05 8.83 -0.30
C ASP A 141 -28.53 9.70 0.86
N GLU A 142 -27.81 9.13 1.82
CA GLU A 142 -27.14 9.85 2.90
C GLU A 142 -25.62 9.82 2.71
N ALA A 143 -24.92 10.90 3.09
CA ALA A 143 -23.46 10.87 3.08
C ALA A 143 -22.95 9.87 4.12
N ALA A 144 -21.97 9.05 3.75
CA ALA A 144 -21.40 8.04 4.64
C ALA A 144 -19.94 7.73 4.31
N LEU A 145 -19.23 7.18 5.29
CA LEU A 145 -17.99 6.45 5.07
C LEU A 145 -18.32 5.07 4.47
N LEU A 146 -17.92 4.84 3.23
CA LEU A 146 -18.20 3.62 2.48
C LEU A 146 -17.15 2.52 2.72
N ALA A 147 -15.90 2.91 2.96
CA ALA A 147 -14.82 1.96 3.20
C ALA A 147 -13.57 2.62 3.82
N THR A 148 -12.82 1.82 4.55
CA THR A 148 -11.48 2.17 5.06
C THR A 148 -10.48 1.08 4.67
N LEU A 149 -9.36 1.49 4.12
CA LEU A 149 -8.25 0.62 3.72
C LEU A 149 -7.02 0.96 4.57
N TYR A 150 -6.66 0.06 5.48
CA TYR A 150 -5.44 0.14 6.28
C TYR A 150 -4.33 -0.67 5.65
N ARG A 151 -3.16 -0.07 5.42
CA ARG A 151 -1.94 -0.73 4.96
C ARG A 151 -0.75 0.01 5.54
N GLU A 152 0.36 -0.69 5.70
CA GLU A 152 1.65 -0.09 6.05
C GLU A 152 2.15 0.84 4.94
N GLY A 153 2.78 1.93 5.34
CA GLY A 153 3.38 2.92 4.47
C GLY A 153 2.59 4.23 4.35
N ARG A 154 3.15 5.18 3.61
CA ARG A 154 2.59 6.51 3.36
C ARG A 154 1.58 6.41 2.21
N PRO A 155 0.28 6.68 2.43
CA PRO A 155 -0.74 6.50 1.42
C PRO A 155 -0.73 7.66 0.42
N SER A 156 -1.00 7.35 -0.85
CA SER A 156 -1.38 8.35 -1.83
C SER A 156 -2.43 7.80 -2.79
N VAL A 157 -3.29 8.69 -3.31
CA VAL A 157 -4.42 8.33 -4.17
C VAL A 157 -4.21 8.96 -5.53
N THR A 158 -4.29 8.14 -6.59
CA THR A 158 -4.26 8.61 -7.97
C THR A 158 -5.56 8.24 -8.68
N PRO A 159 -6.39 9.23 -9.07
CA PRO A 159 -7.57 8.99 -9.88
C PRO A 159 -7.23 8.32 -11.21
N LEU A 160 -8.06 7.36 -11.61
CA LEU A 160 -7.95 6.74 -12.92
C LEU A 160 -9.21 7.02 -13.75
N ALA A 161 -9.01 7.55 -14.96
CA ALA A 161 -10.08 7.66 -15.94
C ALA A 161 -10.54 6.25 -16.36
N GLY A 162 -11.85 6.06 -16.47
CA GLY A 162 -12.46 4.82 -16.94
C GLY A 162 -13.87 5.08 -17.46
N ALA A 163 -14.35 4.26 -18.39
CA ALA A 163 -15.66 4.42 -19.04
C ALA A 163 -16.86 3.99 -18.15
N GLY A 164 -16.69 3.93 -16.82
CA GLY A 164 -17.68 3.34 -15.91
C GLY A 164 -17.58 3.89 -14.49
N GLU A 165 -17.86 3.04 -13.49
CA GLU A 165 -17.81 3.41 -12.08
C GLU A 165 -16.45 4.03 -11.67
N PRO A 166 -16.45 5.03 -10.76
CA PRO A 166 -15.22 5.65 -10.27
C PRO A 166 -14.19 4.63 -9.80
N GLN A 167 -12.93 4.85 -10.14
CA GLN A 167 -11.82 3.98 -9.75
C GLN A 167 -10.54 4.78 -9.55
N PHE A 168 -9.66 4.28 -8.70
CA PHE A 168 -8.42 4.93 -8.33
C PHE A 168 -7.36 3.91 -7.94
N LEU A 169 -6.11 4.35 -7.96
CA LEU A 169 -5.00 3.63 -7.33
C LEU A 169 -4.78 4.18 -5.95
N ALA A 170 -4.81 3.30 -4.96
CA ALA A 170 -4.24 3.57 -3.66
C ALA A 170 -2.83 2.97 -3.64
N THR A 171 -1.85 3.79 -3.27
CA THR A 171 -0.45 3.40 -3.17
C THR A 171 -0.01 3.61 -1.74
N TRP A 172 0.82 2.72 -1.20
CA TRP A 172 1.40 2.87 0.12
C TRP A 172 2.89 2.63 0.03
N GLU A 173 3.64 3.68 0.35
CA GLU A 173 5.08 3.71 0.22
C GLU A 173 5.73 3.59 1.60
N GLY A 174 6.46 2.51 1.84
CA GLY A 174 7.19 2.27 3.08
C GLY A 174 8.47 3.10 3.20
N ALA A 175 9.11 3.00 4.37
CA ALA A 175 10.40 3.65 4.61
C ALA A 175 11.48 3.12 3.63
N PRO A 176 12.45 3.97 3.21
CA PRO A 176 13.58 3.52 2.41
C PRO A 176 14.39 2.44 3.15
N SER A 177 14.79 1.38 2.45
CA SER A 177 15.58 0.27 3.00
C SER A 177 17.05 0.61 3.28
N GLY A 178 17.48 1.84 2.99
CA GLY A 178 18.89 2.25 2.96
C GLY A 178 19.68 1.72 1.76
N ARG A 179 19.06 0.89 0.91
CA ARG A 179 19.72 0.22 -0.22
C ARG A 179 19.17 0.67 -1.57
N GLY A 180 18.51 1.82 -1.63
CA GLY A 180 17.87 2.34 -2.84
C GLY A 180 16.56 1.64 -3.22
N THR A 181 15.94 0.89 -2.30
CA THR A 181 14.60 0.34 -2.46
C THR A 181 13.67 0.79 -1.34
N ARG A 182 12.37 0.59 -1.54
CA ARG A 182 11.33 0.85 -0.54
C ARG A 182 10.21 -0.17 -0.68
N PRO A 183 9.60 -0.65 0.42
CA PRO A 183 8.36 -1.40 0.33
C PRO A 183 7.29 -0.59 -0.40
N LEU A 184 6.56 -1.21 -1.31
CA LEU A 184 5.50 -0.57 -2.08
C LEU A 184 4.30 -1.49 -2.18
N ARG A 185 3.15 -0.98 -1.78
CA ARG A 185 1.86 -1.61 -2.09
C ARG A 185 1.06 -0.75 -3.05
N VAL A 186 0.40 -1.37 -4.01
CA VAL A 186 -0.53 -0.69 -4.92
C VAL A 186 -1.80 -1.53 -5.05
N ASP A 187 -2.94 -0.92 -4.75
CA ASP A 187 -4.27 -1.51 -4.87
C ASP A 187 -5.07 -0.71 -5.90
N LEU A 188 -5.66 -1.38 -6.90
CA LEU A 188 -6.69 -0.79 -7.76
C LEU A 188 -8.04 -0.95 -7.05
N VAL A 189 -8.63 0.18 -6.71
CA VAL A 189 -9.90 0.25 -6.00
C VAL A 189 -10.96 0.79 -6.95
N ARG A 190 -12.10 0.11 -6.99
CA ARG A 190 -13.24 0.50 -7.84
C ARG A 190 -14.51 0.62 -7.02
N ALA A 191 -15.30 1.62 -7.34
CA ALA A 191 -16.64 1.82 -6.81
C ALA A 191 -17.60 0.71 -7.26
N HIS A 192 -18.51 0.36 -6.36
CA HIS A 192 -19.62 -0.55 -6.57
C HIS A 192 -20.89 0.08 -5.98
N ALA A 193 -22.04 -0.57 -6.13
CA ALA A 193 -23.35 -0.04 -5.71
C ALA A 193 -23.34 0.60 -4.30
N ASP A 194 -22.84 -0.12 -3.29
CA ASP A 194 -22.87 0.33 -1.88
C ASP A 194 -21.47 0.54 -1.27
N GLY A 195 -20.42 0.69 -2.09
CA GLY A 195 -19.08 0.89 -1.55
C GLY A 195 -17.96 0.76 -2.57
N VAL A 196 -16.83 0.18 -2.16
CA VAL A 196 -15.69 -0.05 -3.04
C VAL A 196 -15.12 -1.45 -2.88
N ARG A 197 -14.41 -1.93 -3.90
CA ARG A 197 -13.71 -3.21 -3.89
C ARG A 197 -12.30 -3.05 -4.45
N VAL A 198 -11.33 -3.72 -3.82
CA VAL A 198 -10.00 -3.92 -4.38
C VAL A 198 -10.10 -4.98 -5.48
N THR A 199 -9.81 -4.61 -6.72
CA THR A 199 -9.94 -5.48 -7.92
C THR A 199 -8.61 -5.97 -8.45
N TRP A 200 -7.51 -5.37 -8.02
CA TRP A 200 -6.14 -5.78 -8.29
C TRP A 200 -5.24 -5.26 -7.16
N SER A 201 -4.22 -6.04 -6.77
CA SER A 201 -3.27 -5.64 -5.73
C SER A 201 -1.90 -6.23 -6.00
N THR A 202 -0.84 -5.45 -5.76
CA THR A 202 0.54 -5.97 -5.76
C THR A 202 0.74 -7.02 -4.67
N ALA A 203 -0.02 -7.01 -3.57
CA ALA A 203 0.10 -8.02 -2.52
C ALA A 203 -0.25 -9.44 -3.01
N THR A 204 -1.13 -9.56 -4.00
CA THR A 204 -1.44 -10.85 -4.63
C THR A 204 -0.34 -11.30 -5.60
N LEU A 205 0.36 -10.35 -6.22
CA LEU A 205 1.44 -10.62 -7.18
C LEU A 205 2.79 -10.87 -6.49
N PHE A 206 2.99 -10.27 -5.31
CA PHE A 206 4.22 -10.29 -4.53
C PHE A 206 3.88 -10.65 -3.07
N PRO A 207 3.63 -11.93 -2.76
CA PRO A 207 3.19 -12.35 -1.43
C PRO A 207 4.24 -12.08 -0.33
N GLU A 208 5.52 -12.06 -0.69
CA GLU A 208 6.64 -11.71 0.21
C GLU A 208 6.86 -10.18 0.34
N GLY A 209 6.01 -9.38 -0.29
CA GLY A 209 6.16 -7.93 -0.38
C GLY A 209 6.94 -7.49 -1.62
N LEU A 210 6.60 -6.31 -2.11
CA LEU A 210 7.24 -5.68 -3.26
C LEU A 210 8.23 -4.61 -2.78
N HIS A 211 9.51 -4.78 -3.11
CA HIS A 211 10.56 -3.79 -2.84
C HIS A 211 10.90 -3.03 -4.12
N ALA A 212 10.27 -1.86 -4.30
CA ALA A 212 10.43 -1.04 -5.48
C ALA A 212 11.73 -0.21 -5.43
N ARG A 213 12.50 -0.24 -6.51
CA ARG A 213 13.61 0.70 -6.80
C ARG A 213 13.05 2.02 -7.31
N ALA A 214 12.10 1.92 -8.23
CA ALA A 214 11.41 3.06 -8.83
C ALA A 214 10.01 2.64 -9.26
N TRP A 215 9.07 3.55 -9.17
CA TRP A 215 7.72 3.32 -9.65
C TRP A 215 7.13 4.62 -10.19
N ALA A 216 6.20 4.50 -11.12
CA ALA A 216 5.50 5.64 -11.69
C ALA A 216 4.07 5.25 -12.04
N VAL A 217 3.15 6.18 -11.77
CA VAL A 217 1.76 6.08 -12.21
C VAL A 217 1.50 7.15 -13.25
N ARG A 218 0.97 6.72 -14.40
CA ARG A 218 0.51 7.56 -15.50
C ARG A 218 -0.97 7.26 -15.77
N PRO A 219 -1.69 8.09 -16.53
CA PRO A 219 -3.07 7.79 -16.89
C PRO A 219 -3.21 6.39 -17.52
N GLY A 220 -3.87 5.47 -16.79
CA GLY A 220 -4.12 4.10 -17.22
C GLY A 220 -2.91 3.16 -17.20
N GLU A 221 -1.74 3.58 -16.71
CA GLU A 221 -0.51 2.78 -16.72
C GLU A 221 0.28 2.90 -15.40
N ILE A 222 0.80 1.77 -14.93
CA ILE A 222 1.69 1.68 -13.77
C ILE A 222 2.98 1.01 -14.22
N ARG A 223 4.12 1.65 -13.93
CA ARG A 223 5.44 1.05 -14.11
C ARG A 223 6.06 0.77 -12.75
N LEU A 224 6.50 -0.46 -12.54
CA LEU A 224 7.13 -0.93 -11.31
C LEU A 224 8.50 -1.51 -11.65
N ARG A 225 9.59 -0.87 -11.22
CA ARG A 225 10.94 -1.42 -11.26
C ARG A 225 11.35 -1.82 -9.84
N TYR A 226 11.64 -3.09 -9.65
CA TYR A 226 11.79 -3.70 -8.32
C TYR A 226 12.91 -4.71 -8.25
N GLU A 227 13.32 -4.97 -7.02
CA GLU A 227 14.34 -5.96 -6.69
C GLU A 227 13.82 -7.37 -6.88
N LEU A 228 14.58 -8.20 -7.60
CA LEU A 228 14.21 -9.59 -7.83
C LEU A 228 15.01 -10.48 -6.88
N HIS A 229 14.34 -11.25 -6.03
CA HIS A 229 14.97 -12.27 -5.21
C HIS A 229 15.13 -13.57 -6.03
N TYR A 230 16.36 -14.00 -6.27
CA TYR A 230 16.71 -15.22 -7.00
C TYR A 230 17.93 -15.90 -6.35
N PRO A 231 18.22 -17.19 -6.63
CA PRO A 231 19.42 -17.83 -6.12
C PRO A 231 20.70 -17.08 -6.51
N GLY A 232 21.49 -16.67 -5.51
CA GLY A 232 22.69 -15.85 -5.71
C GLY A 232 22.47 -14.33 -5.60
N TRP A 233 21.24 -13.88 -5.34
CA TRP A 233 20.99 -12.52 -4.89
C TRP A 233 21.54 -12.32 -3.46
N THR A 234 22.22 -11.19 -3.24
CA THR A 234 22.81 -10.82 -1.94
C THR A 234 22.26 -9.48 -1.47
N PRO A 235 21.56 -9.41 -0.33
CA PRO A 235 20.94 -8.19 0.15
C PRO A 235 21.95 -7.03 0.28
N GLY A 236 21.69 -5.89 -0.36
CA GLY A 236 22.49 -4.67 -0.24
C GLY A 236 23.63 -4.50 -1.25
N CYS A 237 23.82 -5.46 -2.16
CA CYS A 237 24.77 -5.32 -3.26
C CYS A 237 24.16 -4.59 -4.46
N ASP A 238 24.97 -3.76 -5.11
CA ASP A 238 24.58 -3.05 -6.33
C ASP A 238 24.70 -3.92 -7.58
N GLY A 239 24.11 -3.47 -8.70
CA GLY A 239 24.29 -4.11 -10.01
C GLY A 239 23.59 -5.46 -10.19
N GLN A 240 22.81 -5.89 -9.20
CA GLN A 240 22.03 -7.13 -9.23
C GLN A 240 20.87 -7.07 -10.23
N THR A 241 20.29 -8.24 -10.53
CA THR A 241 19.16 -8.33 -11.46
C THR A 241 17.93 -7.67 -10.86
N GLU A 242 17.31 -6.79 -11.63
CA GLU A 242 16.05 -6.15 -11.29
C GLU A 242 15.02 -6.45 -12.36
N GLN A 243 13.75 -6.33 -12.01
CA GLN A 243 12.66 -6.51 -12.95
C GLN A 243 11.82 -5.24 -13.03
N GLU A 244 11.50 -4.84 -14.26
CA GLU A 244 10.55 -3.78 -14.55
C GLU A 244 9.30 -4.38 -15.21
N ASP A 245 8.16 -4.24 -14.56
CA ASP A 245 6.86 -4.62 -15.10
C ASP A 245 6.03 -3.36 -15.40
N VAL A 246 5.35 -3.36 -16.54
CA VAL A 246 4.37 -2.32 -16.91
C VAL A 246 2.98 -2.93 -16.92
N TYR A 247 2.09 -2.35 -16.14
CA TYR A 247 0.69 -2.72 -16.03
C TYR A 247 -0.17 -1.65 -16.70
N ARG A 248 -1.13 -2.07 -17.53
CA ARG A 248 -2.11 -1.16 -18.15
C ARG A 248 -3.51 -1.57 -17.76
N LEU A 249 -4.37 -0.59 -17.53
CA LEU A 249 -5.78 -0.82 -17.26
C LEU A 249 -6.41 -1.41 -18.53
N ALA A 250 -6.92 -2.63 -18.42
CA ALA A 250 -7.66 -3.30 -19.50
C ALA A 250 -9.16 -2.96 -19.34
N PRO A 251 -9.77 -2.12 -20.21
CA PRO A 251 -11.13 -1.63 -19.99
C PRO A 251 -12.17 -2.77 -19.92
N ALA A 252 -12.04 -3.77 -20.77
CA ALA A 252 -12.95 -4.93 -20.83
C ALA A 252 -12.91 -5.78 -19.56
N GLN A 253 -11.75 -5.90 -18.92
CA GLN A 253 -11.56 -6.73 -17.72
C GLN A 253 -11.66 -5.90 -16.44
N SER A 254 -11.72 -4.56 -16.56
CA SER A 254 -11.82 -3.65 -15.44
C SER A 254 -10.73 -3.87 -14.37
N THR A 255 -9.54 -4.28 -14.81
CA THR A 255 -8.41 -4.63 -13.97
C THR A 255 -7.10 -4.24 -14.66
N LEU A 256 -6.00 -4.28 -13.91
CA LEU A 256 -4.66 -4.06 -14.44
C LEU A 256 -4.08 -5.36 -14.98
N THR A 257 -3.56 -5.30 -16.20
CA THR A 257 -2.90 -6.43 -16.86
C THR A 257 -1.45 -6.06 -17.17
N ARG A 258 -0.52 -7.01 -16.96
CA ARG A 258 0.88 -6.80 -17.33
C ARG A 258 1.01 -6.82 -18.85
N VAL A 259 1.45 -5.71 -19.42
CA VAL A 259 1.63 -5.55 -20.88
C VAL A 259 3.09 -5.61 -21.31
N SER A 260 4.02 -5.38 -20.38
CA SER A 260 5.45 -5.51 -20.63
C SER A 260 6.18 -6.01 -19.39
N ARG A 261 7.29 -6.70 -19.64
CA ARG A 261 8.27 -7.15 -18.64
C ARG A 261 9.67 -7.01 -19.21
N GLN A 262 10.53 -6.30 -18.51
CA GLN A 262 11.93 -6.11 -18.84
C GLN A 262 12.80 -6.49 -17.64
N GLN A 263 13.97 -7.07 -17.89
CA GLN A 263 14.97 -7.33 -16.86
C GLN A 263 16.16 -6.40 -17.04
N HIS A 264 16.58 -5.79 -15.94
CA HIS A 264 17.81 -5.02 -15.87
C HIS A 264 18.88 -5.88 -15.23
N ASN A 265 20.11 -5.79 -15.74
CA ASN A 265 21.24 -6.59 -15.27
C ASN A 265 20.97 -8.12 -15.26
N ALA A 266 20.17 -8.63 -16.22
CA ALA A 266 19.84 -10.07 -16.31
C ALA A 266 21.06 -10.99 -16.32
N TRP A 267 22.20 -10.46 -16.77
CA TRP A 267 23.50 -11.12 -16.74
C TRP A 267 23.88 -11.65 -15.35
N HIS A 268 23.48 -10.97 -14.26
CA HIS A 268 23.83 -11.36 -12.89
C HIS A 268 23.08 -12.62 -12.47
N ARG A 269 21.80 -12.73 -12.79
CA ARG A 269 21.06 -14.00 -12.55
C ARG A 269 21.65 -15.12 -13.39
N ASP A 270 21.98 -14.84 -14.65
CA ASP A 270 22.57 -15.85 -15.54
C ASP A 270 23.97 -16.30 -15.06
N LEU A 271 24.76 -15.39 -14.48
CA LEU A 271 26.04 -15.66 -13.83
C LEU A 271 25.84 -16.57 -12.62
N HIS A 272 24.95 -16.20 -11.70
CA HIS A 272 24.72 -16.99 -10.49
C HIS A 272 24.07 -18.35 -10.78
N ALA A 273 23.32 -18.48 -11.87
CA ALA A 273 22.90 -19.79 -12.37
C ALA A 273 24.09 -20.65 -12.83
N ALA A 274 25.15 -20.06 -13.41
CA ALA A 274 26.37 -20.78 -13.77
C ALA A 274 27.22 -21.12 -12.54
N VAL A 275 27.30 -20.22 -11.56
CA VAL A 275 27.99 -20.42 -10.29
C VAL A 275 27.36 -21.55 -9.48
N ALA A 276 26.02 -21.56 -9.37
CA ALA A 276 25.30 -22.64 -8.71
C ALA A 276 25.57 -24.00 -9.39
N ARG A 277 25.59 -24.05 -10.73
CA ARG A 277 25.96 -25.27 -11.46
C ARG A 277 27.42 -25.68 -11.23
N LEU A 278 28.34 -24.72 -11.09
CA LEU A 278 29.74 -25.02 -10.77
C LEU A 278 29.85 -25.68 -9.40
N PHE A 279 29.23 -25.10 -8.37
CA PHE A 279 29.27 -25.66 -7.02
C PHE A 279 28.61 -27.03 -6.94
N ALA A 280 27.48 -27.23 -7.62
CA ALA A 280 26.82 -28.54 -7.71
C ALA A 280 27.75 -29.57 -8.39
N ALA A 281 28.35 -29.23 -9.54
CA ALA A 281 29.23 -30.15 -10.26
C ALA A 281 30.51 -30.48 -9.46
N LEU A 282 31.06 -29.54 -8.69
CA LEU A 282 32.18 -29.79 -7.78
C LEU A 282 31.78 -30.73 -6.63
N ALA A 283 30.58 -30.55 -6.07
CA ALA A 283 30.08 -31.40 -4.98
C ALA A 283 29.77 -32.83 -5.43
N GLU A 284 29.27 -32.99 -6.65
CA GLU A 284 28.86 -34.28 -7.22
C GLU A 284 29.99 -35.00 -7.99
N GLY A 285 31.09 -34.30 -8.31
CA GLY A 285 32.16 -34.83 -9.17
C GLY A 285 31.73 -34.98 -10.64
N ASP A 286 30.83 -34.13 -11.12
CA ASP A 286 30.32 -34.16 -12.50
C ASP A 286 31.32 -33.52 -13.48
N GLU A 287 32.26 -34.33 -13.95
CA GLU A 287 33.29 -33.94 -14.91
C GLU A 287 32.75 -33.32 -16.22
N PRO A 288 31.72 -33.87 -16.88
CA PRO A 288 31.09 -33.22 -18.04
C PRO A 288 30.60 -31.78 -17.77
N SER A 289 29.89 -31.55 -16.66
CA SER A 289 29.41 -30.21 -16.30
C SER A 289 30.56 -29.27 -15.93
N LEU A 290 31.57 -29.77 -15.20
CA LEU A 290 32.77 -29.00 -14.88
C LEU A 290 33.55 -28.61 -16.15
N ALA A 291 33.69 -29.51 -17.12
CA ALA A 291 34.38 -29.21 -18.39
C ALA A 291 33.63 -28.15 -19.23
N ALA A 292 32.29 -28.11 -19.15
CA ALA A 292 31.49 -27.10 -19.83
C ALA A 292 31.63 -25.70 -19.20
N LEU A 293 31.76 -25.63 -17.87
CA LEU A 293 31.88 -24.38 -17.10
C LEU A 293 33.33 -23.89 -16.98
N VAL A 294 34.30 -24.81 -16.98
CA VAL A 294 35.73 -24.57 -16.82
C VAL A 294 36.49 -25.27 -17.97
N PRO A 295 36.54 -24.65 -19.17
CA PRO A 295 37.15 -25.30 -20.34
C PRO A 295 38.64 -25.58 -20.19
N ASP A 296 39.36 -24.77 -19.41
CA ASP A 296 40.78 -24.99 -19.11
C ASP A 296 40.93 -26.19 -18.16
N ALA A 297 41.52 -27.28 -18.67
CA ALA A 297 41.76 -28.50 -17.92
C ALA A 297 42.74 -28.30 -16.75
N ALA A 298 43.75 -27.43 -16.89
CA ALA A 298 44.72 -27.14 -15.84
C ALA A 298 44.11 -26.28 -14.71
N LEU A 299 43.13 -25.44 -15.04
CA LEU A 299 42.30 -24.75 -14.04
C LEU A 299 41.31 -25.70 -13.37
N ARG A 300 40.66 -26.58 -14.13
CA ARG A 300 39.71 -27.55 -13.57
C ARG A 300 40.38 -28.50 -12.56
N ALA A 301 41.56 -29.02 -12.90
CA ALA A 301 42.31 -29.96 -12.06
C ALA A 301 42.80 -29.37 -10.71
N ARG A 302 42.83 -28.05 -10.54
CA ARG A 302 43.29 -27.38 -9.30
C ARG A 302 42.14 -26.89 -8.41
N LEU A 303 40.89 -27.00 -8.85
CA LEU A 303 39.76 -26.51 -8.05
C LEU A 303 39.54 -27.43 -6.85
N PRO A 304 39.51 -26.88 -5.61
CA PRO A 304 39.11 -27.67 -4.45
C PRO A 304 37.58 -27.80 -4.41
N ALA A 305 37.08 -28.54 -3.43
CA ALA A 305 35.68 -28.42 -3.02
C ALA A 305 35.44 -27.00 -2.50
N LEU A 306 34.50 -26.28 -3.12
CA LEU A 306 34.18 -24.87 -2.86
C LEU A 306 32.70 -24.70 -2.51
N VAL A 307 32.39 -23.71 -1.67
CA VAL A 307 31.04 -23.28 -1.32
C VAL A 307 30.87 -21.76 -1.54
N PRO A 308 29.63 -21.28 -1.82
CA PRO A 308 29.36 -19.85 -1.99
C PRO A 308 29.52 -19.06 -0.68
N GLU A 309 30.00 -17.82 -0.79
CA GLU A 309 30.04 -16.82 0.27
C GLU A 309 28.99 -15.72 0.04
N PRO A 310 28.33 -15.17 1.08
CA PRO A 310 27.35 -14.09 0.96
C PRO A 310 28.04 -12.73 0.83
N ALA A 311 28.81 -12.55 -0.25
CA ALA A 311 29.55 -11.32 -0.55
C ALA A 311 29.02 -10.66 -1.84
N CYS A 312 29.25 -9.35 -1.98
CA CYS A 312 28.95 -8.66 -3.22
C CYS A 312 29.92 -9.06 -4.33
N ASP A 313 29.39 -9.29 -5.52
CA ASP A 313 30.17 -9.55 -6.72
C ASP A 313 31.01 -8.33 -7.12
N ALA A 314 32.24 -8.57 -7.57
CA ALA A 314 33.11 -7.52 -8.10
C ALA A 314 33.13 -7.60 -9.63
N ALA A 315 32.44 -6.67 -10.30
CA ALA A 315 32.43 -6.59 -11.75
C ALA A 315 33.47 -5.57 -12.26
N ASP A 316 34.35 -6.00 -13.16
CA ASP A 316 35.42 -5.17 -13.72
C ASP A 316 34.91 -4.28 -14.85
N GLY A 317 34.15 -3.22 -14.56
CA GLY A 317 33.77 -2.11 -15.46
C GLY A 317 32.97 -2.48 -16.72
N VAL A 318 33.53 -3.35 -17.55
CA VAL A 318 32.89 -4.17 -18.57
C VAL A 318 32.25 -5.36 -17.87
N ARG A 319 30.91 -5.42 -17.83
CA ARG A 319 30.07 -6.46 -17.19
C ARG A 319 30.16 -7.85 -17.86
N GLU A 320 31.34 -8.16 -18.40
CA GLU A 320 31.75 -9.39 -19.04
C GLU A 320 32.72 -10.18 -18.16
N THR A 321 33.35 -9.55 -17.16
CA THR A 321 34.22 -10.23 -16.19
C THR A 321 33.75 -9.90 -14.78
N VAL A 322 33.52 -10.94 -13.98
CA VAL A 322 32.99 -10.81 -12.62
C VAL A 322 33.71 -11.78 -11.68
N SER A 323 34.16 -11.26 -10.57
CA SER A 323 34.78 -12.00 -9.47
C SER A 323 33.76 -12.30 -8.38
N ILE A 324 33.74 -13.55 -7.92
CA ILE A 324 32.83 -14.08 -6.91
C ILE A 324 33.64 -14.73 -5.80
N ALA A 325 33.28 -14.42 -4.56
CA ALA A 325 33.89 -15.04 -3.39
C ALA A 325 33.36 -16.47 -3.18
N ALA A 326 34.26 -17.36 -2.82
CA ALA A 326 33.96 -18.72 -2.41
C ALA A 326 34.88 -19.12 -1.27
N THR A 327 34.53 -20.19 -0.56
CA THR A 327 35.36 -20.74 0.50
C THR A 327 35.57 -22.23 0.25
N SER A 328 36.80 -22.70 0.45
CA SER A 328 37.11 -24.13 0.33
C SER A 328 36.74 -24.90 1.60
N ALA A 329 36.71 -26.22 1.52
CA ALA A 329 36.38 -27.10 2.66
C ALA A 329 37.27 -26.86 3.90
N ASP A 330 38.52 -26.42 3.71
CA ASP A 330 39.46 -26.04 4.78
C ASP A 330 39.32 -24.57 5.22
N ARG A 331 38.19 -23.93 4.88
CA ARG A 331 37.84 -22.54 5.22
C ARG A 331 38.79 -21.47 4.69
N ARG A 332 39.53 -21.75 3.62
CA ARG A 332 40.33 -20.72 2.95
C ARG A 332 39.45 -19.93 1.98
N PRO A 333 39.56 -18.60 1.95
CA PRO A 333 38.84 -17.78 0.98
C PRO A 333 39.45 -17.93 -0.42
N TRP A 334 38.60 -17.97 -1.43
CA TRP A 334 38.92 -18.06 -2.84
C TRP A 334 38.21 -16.96 -3.62
N ASN A 335 38.88 -16.45 -4.65
CA ASN A 335 38.27 -15.60 -5.66
C ASN A 335 38.10 -16.39 -6.97
N LEU A 336 36.87 -16.45 -7.45
CA LEU A 336 36.48 -17.11 -8.69
C LEU A 336 36.14 -16.06 -9.75
N THR A 337 36.92 -16.00 -10.82
CA THR A 337 36.71 -15.04 -11.91
C THR A 337 35.99 -15.70 -13.06
N PHE A 338 34.79 -15.23 -13.34
CA PHE A 338 33.97 -15.64 -14.45
C PHE A 338 34.05 -14.64 -15.58
N ARG A 339 34.12 -15.16 -16.81
CA ARG A 339 34.02 -14.37 -18.03
C ARG A 339 32.84 -14.80 -18.88
N ARG A 340 32.14 -13.81 -19.43
CA ARG A 340 31.05 -13.98 -20.37
C ARG A 340 31.62 -14.20 -21.78
N ALA A 341 31.28 -15.33 -22.38
CA ALA A 341 31.56 -15.66 -23.77
C ALA A 341 30.21 -15.80 -24.51
N GLY A 342 29.77 -14.71 -25.16
CA GLY A 342 28.44 -14.61 -25.74
C GLY A 342 27.34 -14.69 -24.67
N VAL A 343 26.52 -15.75 -24.70
CA VAL A 343 25.44 -15.95 -23.73
C VAL A 343 25.83 -16.83 -22.53
N ARG A 344 27.07 -17.34 -22.49
CA ARG A 344 27.50 -18.29 -21.45
C ARG A 344 28.56 -17.67 -20.53
N TRP A 345 28.48 -18.03 -19.26
CA TRP A 345 29.49 -17.72 -18.25
C TRP A 345 30.43 -18.91 -18.07
N ARG A 346 31.73 -18.64 -18.00
CA ARG A 346 32.79 -19.64 -17.82
C ARG A 346 33.76 -19.16 -16.76
N LEU A 347 34.23 -20.07 -15.92
CA LEU A 347 35.31 -19.79 -14.98
C LEU A 347 36.63 -19.71 -15.77
N THR A 348 37.33 -18.59 -15.65
CA THR A 348 38.60 -18.35 -16.36
C THR A 348 39.78 -18.20 -15.42
N ALA A 349 39.54 -17.90 -14.15
CA ALA A 349 40.57 -17.94 -13.12
C ALA A 349 39.96 -18.30 -11.77
N ALA A 350 40.73 -18.99 -10.93
CA ALA A 350 40.40 -19.26 -9.54
C ALA A 350 41.70 -19.29 -8.73
N ALA A 351 41.74 -18.55 -7.63
CA ALA A 351 42.90 -18.49 -6.77
C ALA A 351 42.49 -18.28 -5.30
N PRO A 352 43.24 -18.84 -4.34
CA PRO A 352 43.08 -18.48 -2.94
C PRO A 352 43.42 -16.99 -2.75
N VAL A 353 42.66 -16.31 -1.90
CA VAL A 353 42.95 -14.92 -1.52
C VAL A 353 44.13 -14.94 -0.55
N MET A 354 45.26 -14.33 -0.92
CA MET A 354 46.37 -14.13 0.01
C MET A 354 45.97 -13.08 1.05
N GLN A 355 46.07 -13.44 2.33
CA GLN A 355 45.89 -12.51 3.45
C GLN A 355 47.13 -11.65 3.66
#